data_AF-A0ABD0NJ12-F1
#
_entry.id   AF-A0ABD0NJ12-F1
#
_cell.length_a   1.000
_cell.length_b   1.000
_cell.length_c   1.000
_cell.angle_alpha   90.00
_cell.angle_beta   90.00
_cell.angle_gamma   90.00
#
_symmetry.space_group_name_H-M   'P 1'
#
loop_
_entity.id
_entity.type
_entity.pdbx_description
1 polymer ?
#
loop_
_entity_poly.entity_id
_entity_poly.type
_entity_poly.pdbx_seq_one_letter_code
_entity_poly.pdbx_strand_id
1 'polypeptide(L)' 'DPSKISTDDEFEDADGFRGRLKLDHQTGSLTITESRTTDSGLYHLEIIANSSSIRRQYSIKIVTEKSLSGTGS' A
#
# COMPACT_ATOMS: atom_id res chain seq x y z
N ASP A 1 5.46 6.42 -31.92
CA ASP A 1 5.92 7.58 -31.14
C ASP A 1 5.92 7.19 -29.66
N PRO A 2 7.08 6.86 -29.09
CA PRO A 2 7.19 6.45 -27.69
C PRO A 2 7.58 7.67 -26.85
N SER A 3 6.63 8.53 -26.50
CA SER A 3 6.97 9.75 -25.75
C SER A 3 5.83 10.31 -24.89
N LYS A 4 5.23 9.49 -24.03
CA LYS A 4 4.44 10.00 -22.88
C LYS A 4 4.59 9.11 -21.65
N ILE A 5 5.80 9.08 -21.10
CA ILE A 5 5.95 8.93 -19.64
C ILE A 5 5.81 10.34 -19.08
N SER A 6 4.57 10.70 -18.70
CA SER A 6 4.32 11.92 -17.93
C SER A 6 4.68 11.61 -16.48
N THR A 7 5.89 11.98 -16.09
CA THR A 7 6.31 12.07 -14.69
C THR A 7 6.31 13.56 -14.37
N ASP A 8 5.13 14.11 -14.08
CA ASP A 8 5.01 15.41 -13.40
C ASP A 8 3.56 15.59 -12.91
N ASP A 9 3.24 14.95 -11.79
CA ASP A 9 2.24 15.43 -10.86
C ASP A 9 2.93 15.31 -9.50
N GLU A 10 3.21 16.46 -8.87
CA GLU A 10 3.78 16.56 -7.53
C GLU A 10 2.92 15.75 -6.55
N PHE A 11 3.34 14.51 -6.29
CA PHE A 11 2.84 13.72 -5.19
C PHE A 11 3.88 13.84 -4.06
N GLU A 12 3.86 14.96 -3.35
CA GLU A 12 4.69 15.17 -2.15
C GLU A 12 4.40 14.15 -1.02
N ASP A 13 3.41 13.27 -1.20
CA ASP A 13 3.09 12.17 -0.26
C ASP A 13 3.46 10.76 -0.76
N ALA A 14 4.18 10.59 -1.89
CA ALA A 14 4.41 9.27 -2.49
C ALA A 14 5.75 8.61 -2.12
N ASP A 15 6.54 9.18 -1.22
CA ASP A 15 7.73 8.49 -0.69
C ASP A 15 7.39 7.51 0.45
N GLY A 16 6.11 7.44 0.87
CA GLY A 16 5.70 6.59 2.00
C GLY A 16 5.91 5.10 1.79
N PHE A 17 5.69 4.57 0.58
CA PHE A 17 5.75 3.13 0.29
C PHE A 17 6.85 2.73 -0.71
N ARG A 18 7.65 3.69 -1.17
CA ARG A 18 8.80 3.41 -2.04
C ARG A 18 9.75 2.43 -1.34
N GLY A 19 10.20 1.41 -2.08
CA GLY A 19 11.06 0.35 -1.56
C GLY A 19 10.37 -0.72 -0.68
N ARG A 20 9.10 -0.51 -0.28
CA ARG A 20 8.33 -1.45 0.56
C ARG A 20 7.22 -2.19 -0.20
N LEU A 21 7.03 -1.92 -1.49
CA LEU A 21 6.00 -2.56 -2.32
C LEU A 21 6.56 -3.78 -3.07
N LYS A 22 5.84 -4.90 -3.01
CA LYS A 22 6.12 -6.12 -3.78
C LYS A 22 4.87 -6.60 -4.50
N LEU A 23 4.94 -6.72 -5.81
CA LEU A 23 3.88 -7.33 -6.63
C LEU A 23 4.22 -8.78 -6.92
N ASP A 24 3.31 -9.69 -6.62
CA ASP A 24 3.32 -11.05 -7.12
C ASP A 24 2.64 -11.09 -8.49
N HIS A 25 3.40 -11.39 -9.55
CA HIS A 25 2.90 -11.37 -10.92
C HIS A 25 2.09 -12.63 -11.27
N GLN A 26 2.18 -13.70 -10.48
CA GLN A 26 1.40 -14.91 -10.68
C GLN A 26 -0.01 -14.77 -10.11
N THR A 27 -0.15 -14.12 -8.95
CA THR A 27 -1.44 -13.96 -8.26
C THR A 27 -2.05 -12.57 -8.40
N GLY A 28 -1.26 -11.56 -8.77
CA GLY A 28 -1.66 -10.15 -8.77
C GLY A 28 -1.68 -9.51 -7.38
N SER A 29 -1.11 -10.16 -6.37
CA SER A 29 -1.12 -9.68 -4.99
C SER A 29 -0.09 -8.56 -4.78
N LEU A 30 -0.53 -7.42 -4.25
CA LEU A 30 0.35 -6.34 -3.83
C LEU A 30 0.61 -6.43 -2.32
N THR A 31 1.87 -6.53 -1.93
CA THR A 31 2.32 -6.61 -0.54
C THR A 31 3.06 -5.33 -0.15
N ILE A 32 2.72 -4.77 1.01
CA ILE A 32 3.48 -3.71 1.68
C ILE A 32 4.31 -4.37 2.78
N THR A 33 5.63 -4.39 2.64
CA THR A 33 6.55 -4.96 3.63
C THR A 33 6.89 -3.93 4.72
N GLU A 34 7.30 -4.40 5.90
CA GLU A 34 7.72 -3.53 7.02
C GLU A 34 6.66 -2.48 7.38
N SER A 35 5.42 -2.93 7.58
CA SER A 35 4.29 -2.06 7.88
C SER A 35 4.45 -1.37 9.25
N ARG A 36 3.97 -0.13 9.33
CA ARG A 36 4.03 0.74 10.50
C ARG A 36 2.63 1.21 10.87
N THR A 37 2.41 1.58 12.12
CA THR A 37 1.11 2.13 12.55
C THR A 37 0.70 3.38 11.76
N THR A 38 1.68 4.17 11.30
CA THR A 38 1.51 5.34 10.42
C THR A 38 1.01 4.97 9.02
N ASP A 39 1.16 3.72 8.60
CA ASP A 39 0.62 3.24 7.33
C ASP A 39 -0.89 2.95 7.44
N SER A 40 -1.52 3.11 8.62
CA SER A 40 -2.99 2.98 8.75
C SER A 40 -3.71 4.07 7.96
N GLY A 41 -4.84 3.74 7.34
CA GLY A 41 -5.61 4.71 6.58
C GLY A 41 -6.64 4.10 5.64
N LEU A 42 -7.20 4.96 4.78
CA LEU A 42 -8.13 4.56 3.72
C LEU A 42 -7.35 4.23 2.45
N TYR A 43 -7.38 2.97 2.06
CA TYR A 43 -6.75 2.46 0.86
C TYR A 43 -7.77 2.37 -0.27
N HIS A 44 -7.37 2.80 -1.46
CA HIS A 44 -8.16 2.70 -2.67
C HIS A 44 -7.58 1.62 -3.59
N LEU A 45 -8.36 0.59 -3.88
CA LEU A 45 -8.03 -0.42 -4.88
C LEU A 45 -8.71 -0.04 -6.18
N GLU A 46 -7.92 0.19 -7.23
CA GLU A 46 -8.39 0.40 -8.58
C GLU A 46 -7.81 -0.70 -9.49
N ILE A 47 -8.70 -1.53 -10.04
CA ILE A 47 -8.35 -2.55 -11.03
C ILE A 47 -8.90 -2.08 -12.36
N ILE A 48 -8.00 -1.76 -13.29
CA ILE A 48 -8.34 -1.31 -14.64
C ILE A 48 -8.26 -2.51 -15.58
N ALA A 49 -9.37 -2.81 -16.24
CA ALA A 49 -9.46 -3.76 -17.34
C ALA A 49 -9.94 -3.02 -18.60
N ASN A 50 -9.64 -3.56 -19.78
CA ASN A 50 -9.79 -2.92 -21.09
C ASN A 50 -11.02 -1.99 -21.25
N SER A 51 -12.20 -2.42 -20.80
CA SER A 51 -13.45 -1.65 -20.92
C SER A 51 -14.13 -1.34 -19.58
N SER A 52 -13.48 -1.61 -18.44
CA SER A 52 -14.09 -1.39 -17.13
C SER A 52 -13.05 -1.19 -16.02
N SER A 53 -13.43 -0.45 -14.99
CA SER A 53 -12.64 -0.30 -13.77
C SER A 53 -13.44 -0.79 -12.56
N ILE A 54 -12.82 -1.61 -11.73
CA ILE A 54 -13.35 -1.97 -10.41
C ILE A 54 -12.65 -1.08 -9.39
N ARG A 55 -13.44 -0.32 -8.62
CA ARG A 55 -12.94 0.51 -7.51
C ARG A 55 -13.48 -0.02 -6.19
N ARG A 56 -12.60 -0.16 -5.21
CA ARG A 56 -12.95 -0.55 -3.83
C ARG A 56 -12.17 0.29 -2.83
N GLN A 57 -12.75 0.49 -1.66
CA GLN A 57 -12.11 1.21 -0.56
C GLN A 57 -11.97 0.27 0.64
N TYR A 58 -10.83 0.34 1.30
CA TYR A 58 -10.51 -0.47 2.47
C TYR A 58 -9.97 0.42 3.58
N SER A 59 -10.62 0.40 4.75
CA SER A 59 -10.08 1.03 5.95
C SER A 59 -9.15 0.04 6.64
N ILE A 60 -7.86 0.34 6.65
CA ILE A 60 -6.82 -0.51 7.22
C ILE A 60 -6.30 0.14 8.50
N LYS A 61 -6.26 -0.64 9.59
CA LYS A 61 -5.71 -0.22 10.88
C LYS A 61 -4.60 -1.18 11.31
N ILE A 62 -3.39 -0.67 11.40
CA ILE A 62 -2.22 -1.40 11.88
C ILE A 62 -2.04 -1.05 13.36
N VAL A 63 -1.93 -2.08 14.20
CA VAL A 63 -1.72 -1.94 15.64
C VAL A 63 -0.44 -2.67 16.03
N THR A 64 0.33 -2.08 16.94
CA THR A 64 1.44 -2.78 17.58
C THR A 64 0.88 -3.68 18.66
N GLU A 65 1.27 -4.95 18.66
CA GLU A 65 1.01 -5.81 19.81
C GLU A 65 2.06 -5.53 20.88
N LYS A 66 1.60 -5.07 22.05
CA LYS A 66 2.47 -4.97 23.22
C LYS A 66 2.65 -6.39 23.76
N SER A 67 3.86 -6.94 23.62
CA SER A 67 4.24 -8.13 24.36
C SER A 67 4.19 -7.79 25.85
N LEU A 68 3.21 -8.31 26.59
CA LEU A 68 3.20 -8.21 28.04
C LEU A 68 4.23 -9.20 28.59
N SER A 69 5.49 -8.80 28.69
CA SER A 69 6.45 -9.52 29.52
C SER A 69 6.23 -9.12 30.98
N GLY A 70 5.21 -9.71 31.61
CA GLY A 70 5.02 -9.61 33.05
C GLY A 70 6.06 -10.47 33.76
N THR A 71 7.22 -9.92 34.08
CA THR A 71 8.06 -10.47 35.16
C THR A 71 7.55 -9.90 36.47
N GLY A 72 6.51 -10.52 37.02
CA GLY A 72 6.17 -10.36 38.43
C GLY A 72 7.07 -11.29 39.23
N SER A 73 8.00 -10.71 39.99
CA SER A 73 8.63 -11.37 41.13
C SER A 73 7.99 -10.91 42.41
#